data_AF-A0A3P6F1I0-F1
#
_entry.id   AF-A0A3P6F1I0-F1
#
_cell.length_a   1.000
_cell.length_b   1.000
_cell.length_c   1.000
_cell.angle_alpha   90.00
_cell.angle_beta   90.00
_cell.angle_gamma   90.00
#
_symmetry.space_group_name_H-M   'P 1'
#
loop_
_entity.id
_entity.type
_entity.pdbx_description
1 polymer ?
#
loop_
_entity_poly.entity_id
_entity_poly.type
_entity_poly.pdbx_seq_one_letter_code
_entity_poly.pdbx_strand_id
1 'polypeptide(L)'
;MITDNVLVAFSGGSYSRVVLQFVHEWQVKVLKNYEASRDRSLPVFGVGVAFVDESTALSTKTSDAVALIQSTVLSLSPPAKDLHVVPIESVFGSDSLEERDRLVKLLDSVSDETGKEDLLLHLKMLSLQKIVSENGYNRLVLGTCTSRLASHVLTATVKVCCLLCPH
;
A
#
# COMPACT_ATOMS: atom_id res chain seq x y z
N MET A 1 -12.76 22.47 8.54
CA MET A 1 -11.37 22.07 8.78
C MET A 1 -11.14 20.77 8.03
N ILE A 2 -10.18 20.73 7.10
CA ILE A 2 -9.80 19.47 6.43
C ILE A 2 -8.92 18.72 7.43
N THR A 3 -9.45 17.66 8.02
CA THR A 3 -8.69 16.70 8.83
C THR A 3 -7.87 15.83 7.89
N ASP A 4 -6.57 15.71 8.13
CA ASP A 4 -5.74 14.78 7.36
C ASP A 4 -6.18 13.33 7.63
N ASN A 5 -6.25 12.50 6.59
CA ASN A 5 -6.58 11.09 6.66
C ASN A 5 -5.52 10.30 5.90
N VAL A 6 -4.75 9.50 6.63
CA VAL A 6 -3.57 8.81 6.12
C VAL A 6 -3.90 7.34 5.89
N LEU A 7 -3.66 6.84 4.68
CA LEU A 7 -3.68 5.40 4.37
C LEU A 7 -2.25 4.87 4.36
N VAL A 8 -1.98 3.82 5.15
CA VAL A 8 -0.69 3.13 5.18
C VAL A 8 -0.80 1.84 4.36
N ALA A 9 -0.03 1.72 3.28
CA ALA A 9 0.08 0.48 2.54
C ALA A 9 0.92 -0.52 3.34
N PHE A 10 0.30 -1.64 3.70
CA PHE A 10 0.89 -2.67 4.54
C PHE A 10 0.98 -3.97 3.75
N SER A 11 2.16 -4.58 3.69
CA SER A 11 2.39 -5.85 2.99
C SER A 11 2.71 -7.01 3.93
N GLY A 12 2.74 -6.78 5.25
CA GLY A 12 3.21 -7.74 6.25
C GLY A 12 4.74 -7.80 6.40
N GLY A 13 5.50 -7.15 5.51
CA GLY A 13 6.96 -7.09 5.59
C GLY A 13 7.49 -6.14 6.66
N SER A 14 8.76 -6.31 7.02
CA SER A 14 9.46 -5.52 8.05
C SER A 14 9.35 -4.01 7.84
N TYR A 15 9.58 -3.53 6.61
CA TYR A 15 9.51 -2.10 6.28
C TYR A 15 8.11 -1.52 6.51
N SER A 16 7.08 -2.22 6.06
CA SER A 16 5.70 -1.78 6.24
C SER A 16 5.27 -1.78 7.71
N ARG A 17 5.83 -2.69 8.53
CA ARG A 17 5.63 -2.73 9.99
C ARG A 17 6.27 -1.55 10.69
N VAL A 18 7.50 -1.19 10.32
CA VAL A 18 8.16 -0.01 10.88
C VAL A 18 7.38 1.27 10.56
N VAL A 19 6.92 1.41 9.32
CA VAL A 19 6.11 2.57 8.91
C VAL A 19 4.78 2.62 9.68
N LEU A 20 4.08 1.51 9.80
CA LEU A 20 2.82 1.43 10.55
C LEU A 20 3.03 1.80 12.02
N GLN A 21 4.09 1.29 12.65
CA GLN A 21 4.46 1.62 14.03
C GLN A 21 4.75 3.11 14.19
N PHE A 22 5.52 3.69 13.27
CA PHE A 22 5.86 5.11 13.30
C PHE A 22 4.62 6.01 13.17
N VAL A 23 3.73 5.70 12.22
CA VAL A 23 2.48 6.44 12.04
C VAL A 23 1.58 6.31 13.28
N HIS A 24 1.54 5.12 13.89
CA HIS A 24 0.79 4.91 15.13
C HIS A 24 1.33 5.75 16.30
N GLU A 25 2.64 5.73 16.54
CA GLU A 25 3.27 6.54 17.59
C GLU A 25 3.05 8.03 17.37
N TRP A 26 3.13 8.47 16.12
CA TRP A 26 2.84 9.85 15.76
C TRP A 26 1.37 10.22 16.05
N GLN A 27 0.43 9.36 15.69
CA GLN A 27 -1.00 9.54 15.96
C GLN A 27 -1.26 9.62 17.47
N VAL A 28 -0.69 8.73 18.27
CA VAL A 28 -0.81 8.73 19.74
C VAL A 28 -0.27 10.03 20.34
N LYS A 29 0.87 10.51 19.84
CA LYS A 29 1.47 11.78 20.30
C LYS A 29 0.57 12.97 19.96
N VAL A 30 0.01 13.01 18.75
CA VAL A 30 -0.92 14.07 18.33
C VAL A 30 -2.20 14.04 19.17
N LEU A 31 -2.76 12.86 19.43
CA LEU A 31 -3.95 12.70 20.27
C LEU A 31 -3.71 13.20 21.70
N LYS A 32 -2.58 12.80 22.32
CA LYS A 32 -2.21 13.27 23.67
C LYS A 32 -2.06 14.79 23.72
N ASN A 33 -1.44 15.38 22.70
CA ASN A 33 -1.28 16.83 22.62
C ASN A 33 -2.62 17.55 22.44
N TYR A 34 -3.54 16.97 21.66
CA TYR A 34 -4.90 17.48 21.49
C TYR A 34 -5.67 17.45 22.81
N GLU A 35 -5.61 16.35 23.56
CA GLU A 35 -6.26 16.21 24.87
C GLU A 35 -5.68 17.16 25.92
N ALA A 36 -4.36 17.42 25.87
CA ALA A 36 -3.68 18.33 26.79
C ALA A 36 -3.89 19.82 26.44
N SER A 37 -4.26 20.14 25.19
CA SER A 37 -4.48 21.51 24.75
C SER A 37 -5.86 22.03 25.17
N ARG A 38 -5.90 23.21 25.81
CA ARG A 38 -7.15 23.93 26.13
C ARG A 38 -7.86 24.43 24.87
N ASP A 39 -7.09 24.69 23.83
CA ASP A 39 -7.55 25.12 22.52
C ASP A 39 -7.50 23.89 21.62
N ARG A 40 -8.64 23.24 21.40
CA ARG A 40 -8.80 21.99 20.61
C ARG A 40 -8.59 22.23 19.11
N SER A 41 -7.61 23.06 18.76
CA SER A 41 -7.39 23.60 17.42
C SER A 41 -6.56 22.67 16.51
N LEU A 42 -5.88 21.66 17.08
CA LEU A 42 -5.09 20.68 16.32
C LEU A 42 -5.97 19.48 15.89
N PRO A 43 -6.26 19.30 14.60
CA PRO A 43 -7.03 18.15 14.15
C PRO A 43 -6.24 16.85 14.36
N VAL A 44 -6.87 15.86 15.00
CA VAL A 44 -6.35 14.49 15.03
C VAL A 44 -6.58 13.89 13.64
N PHE A 45 -5.52 13.37 13.03
CA PHE A 45 -5.61 12.75 11.71
C PHE A 45 -6.07 11.29 11.82
N GLY A 46 -6.89 10.86 10.86
CA GLY A 46 -7.34 9.47 10.72
C GLY A 46 -6.23 8.60 10.16
N VAL A 47 -6.18 7.33 10.57
CA VAL A 47 -5.21 6.35 10.05
C VAL A 47 -5.95 5.10 9.60
N GLY A 48 -5.84 4.80 8.31
CA GLY A 48 -6.24 3.54 7.71
C GLY A 48 -5.03 2.70 7.33
N VAL A 49 -5.24 1.40 7.20
CA VAL A 49 -4.25 0.42 6.74
C VAL A 49 -4.83 -0.31 5.53
N ALA A 50 -4.08 -0.43 4.45
CA ALA A 50 -4.49 -1.18 3.26
C ALA A 50 -3.54 -2.34 2.99
N PHE A 51 -4.11 -3.52 2.77
CA PHE A 51 -3.43 -4.69 2.24
C PHE A 51 -4.04 -5.05 0.88
N VAL A 52 -3.19 -5.23 -0.12
CA VAL A 52 -3.57 -5.71 -1.44
C VAL A 52 -3.22 -7.19 -1.51
N ASP A 53 -4.23 -8.02 -1.71
CA ASP A 53 -4.08 -9.47 -1.88
C ASP A 53 -3.71 -9.79 -3.33
N GLU A 54 -2.51 -10.32 -3.51
CA GLU A 54 -1.90 -10.68 -4.80
C GLU A 54 -2.02 -12.19 -5.11
N SER A 55 -2.78 -12.95 -4.30
CA SER A 55 -2.91 -14.41 -4.40
C SER A 55 -3.35 -14.90 -5.77
N THR A 56 -4.22 -14.14 -6.44
CA THR A 56 -4.73 -14.45 -7.78
C THR A 56 -3.66 -14.35 -8.86
N ALA A 57 -2.72 -13.43 -8.72
CA ALA A 57 -1.62 -13.23 -9.66
C ALA A 57 -0.43 -14.17 -9.40
N LEU A 58 -0.15 -14.48 -8.13
CA LEU A 58 1.02 -15.27 -7.71
C LEU A 58 0.70 -16.73 -7.39
N SER A 59 -0.57 -17.15 -7.54
CA SER A 59 -1.10 -18.48 -7.15
C SER A 59 -0.67 -18.93 -5.74
N THR A 60 -0.41 -17.98 -4.84
CA THR A 60 0.15 -18.21 -3.50
C THR A 60 -0.94 -18.02 -2.45
N LYS A 61 -0.98 -18.89 -1.44
CA LYS A 61 -1.97 -18.79 -0.34
C LYS A 61 -1.66 -17.59 0.55
N THR A 62 -2.58 -16.62 0.59
CA THR A 62 -2.46 -15.36 1.37
C THR A 62 -3.23 -15.37 2.69
N SER A 63 -4.02 -16.42 2.96
CA SER A 63 -4.78 -16.62 4.21
C SER A 63 -3.97 -16.30 5.48
N ASP A 64 -2.77 -16.86 5.58
CA ASP A 64 -1.94 -16.74 6.78
C ASP A 64 -1.36 -15.32 6.91
N ALA A 65 -1.07 -14.67 5.78
CA ALA A 65 -0.61 -13.29 5.75
C ALA A 65 -1.71 -12.32 6.23
N VAL A 66 -2.96 -12.50 5.77
CA VAL A 66 -4.09 -11.66 6.18
C VAL A 66 -4.33 -11.76 7.69
N ALA A 67 -4.29 -12.96 8.26
CA ALA A 67 -4.45 -13.17 9.70
C ALA A 67 -3.32 -12.50 10.52
N LEU A 68 -2.07 -12.59 10.05
CA LEU A 68 -0.93 -11.91 10.67
C LEU A 68 -1.06 -10.39 10.59
N ILE A 69 -1.57 -9.86 9.47
CA ILE A 69 -1.80 -8.43 9.29
C ILE A 69 -2.90 -7.95 10.23
N GLN A 70 -4.03 -8.65 10.29
CA GLN A 70 -5.14 -8.33 11.18
C GLN A 70 -4.70 -8.29 12.64
N SER A 71 -4.00 -9.32 13.12
CA SER A 71 -3.49 -9.36 14.50
C SER A 71 -2.52 -8.21 14.79
N THR A 72 -1.68 -7.85 13.83
CA THR A 72 -0.76 -6.72 13.95
C THR A 72 -1.50 -5.39 14.06
N VAL A 73 -2.48 -5.14 13.20
CA VAL A 73 -3.26 -3.90 13.22
C VAL A 73 -4.08 -3.80 14.51
N LEU A 74 -4.67 -4.92 14.97
CA LEU A 74 -5.41 -4.99 16.22
C LEU A 74 -4.52 -4.72 17.45
N SER A 75 -3.27 -5.20 17.45
CA SER A 75 -2.32 -4.94 18.54
C SER A 75 -1.93 -3.47 18.72
N LEU A 76 -2.17 -2.63 17.70
CA LEU A 76 -1.87 -1.20 17.71
C LEU A 76 -3.08 -0.34 18.12
N SER A 77 -4.13 -0.94 18.68
CA SER A 77 -5.28 -0.23 19.25
C SER A 77 -5.07 0.00 20.76
N PRO A 78 -5.36 1.20 21.31
CA PRO A 78 -5.93 2.40 20.68
C PRO A 78 -4.87 3.38 20.13
N PRO A 79 -5.17 4.19 19.09
CA PRO A 79 -6.46 4.38 18.39
C PRO A 79 -6.76 3.29 17.36
N ALA A 80 -8.06 2.99 17.19
CA ALA A 80 -8.54 2.05 16.18
C ALA A 80 -8.20 2.56 14.77
N LYS A 81 -7.88 1.63 13.87
CA LYS A 81 -7.50 1.89 12.48
C LYS A 81 -8.38 1.05 11.57
N ASP A 82 -8.84 1.63 10.48
CA ASP A 82 -9.61 0.89 9.48
C ASP A 82 -8.67 0.02 8.66
N LEU A 83 -8.94 -1.28 8.61
CA LEU A 83 -8.17 -2.22 7.80
C LEU A 83 -8.94 -2.55 6.52
N HIS A 84 -8.36 -2.19 5.38
CA HIS A 84 -8.87 -2.49 4.04
C HIS A 84 -8.07 -3.64 3.47
N VAL A 85 -8.73 -4.79 3.26
CA VAL A 85 -8.15 -5.93 2.54
C VAL A 85 -8.84 -6.00 1.20
N VAL A 86 -8.12 -5.70 0.12
CA VAL A 86 -8.67 -5.70 -1.23
C VAL A 86 -7.90 -6.66 -2.13
N PRO A 87 -8.58 -7.42 -2.99
CA PRO A 87 -7.90 -8.23 -3.98
C PRO A 87 -7.36 -7.37 -5.13
N ILE A 88 -6.25 -7.76 -5.75
CA ILE A 88 -5.63 -6.99 -6.85
C ILE A 88 -6.55 -6.89 -8.08
N GLU A 89 -7.42 -7.87 -8.32
CA GLU A 89 -8.41 -7.84 -9.40
C GLU A 89 -9.45 -6.72 -9.24
N SER A 90 -9.61 -6.15 -8.03
CA SER A 90 -10.53 -5.03 -7.78
C SER A 90 -10.26 -3.78 -8.62
N VAL A 91 -9.08 -3.66 -9.24
CA VAL A 91 -8.80 -2.59 -10.20
C VAL A 91 -9.69 -2.68 -11.44
N PHE A 92 -10.10 -3.89 -11.83
CA PHE A 92 -10.91 -4.12 -13.03
C PHE A 92 -12.41 -3.99 -12.81
N GLY A 93 -12.88 -4.00 -11.55
CA GLY A 93 -14.31 -3.90 -11.23
C GLY A 93 -14.66 -4.42 -9.85
N SER A 94 -15.82 -5.06 -9.76
CA SER A 94 -16.42 -5.56 -8.52
C SER A 94 -16.57 -7.09 -8.60
N ASP A 95 -15.59 -7.81 -8.05
CA ASP A 95 -15.57 -9.25 -7.73
C ASP A 95 -16.34 -10.15 -8.72
N SER A 96 -15.83 -10.28 -9.94
CA SER A 96 -16.29 -11.30 -10.89
C SER A 96 -15.17 -12.28 -11.25
N LEU A 97 -15.53 -13.54 -11.50
CA LEU A 97 -14.61 -14.54 -12.07
C LEU A 97 -13.97 -14.04 -13.37
N GLU A 98 -14.69 -13.21 -14.13
CA GLU A 98 -14.22 -12.60 -15.37
C GLU A 98 -13.04 -11.63 -15.15
N GLU A 99 -13.02 -10.89 -14.04
CA GLU A 99 -11.92 -9.98 -13.70
C GLU A 99 -10.64 -10.73 -13.37
N ARG A 100 -10.76 -11.86 -12.67
CA ARG A 100 -9.64 -12.77 -12.40
C ARG A 100 -9.07 -13.33 -13.69
N ASP A 101 -9.94 -13.84 -14.57
CA ASP A 101 -9.52 -14.35 -15.88
C ASP A 101 -8.86 -13.25 -16.73
N ARG A 102 -9.35 -12.01 -16.62
CA ARG A 102 -8.77 -10.86 -17.32
C ARG A 102 -7.39 -10.49 -16.78
N LEU A 103 -7.21 -10.49 -15.46
CA LEU A 103 -5.92 -10.27 -14.82
C LEU A 103 -4.90 -11.34 -15.25
N VAL A 104 -5.30 -12.62 -15.21
CA VAL A 104 -4.44 -13.73 -15.63
C VAL A 104 -4.05 -13.59 -17.10
N LYS A 105 -5.01 -13.33 -18.00
CA LYS A 105 -4.72 -13.09 -19.42
C LYS A 105 -3.78 -11.92 -19.66
N LEU A 106 -3.92 -10.85 -18.87
CA LEU A 106 -3.02 -9.69 -18.96
C LEU A 106 -1.59 -10.04 -18.50
N LEU A 107 -1.45 -10.77 -17.39
CA LEU A 107 -0.15 -11.23 -16.91
C LEU A 107 0.50 -12.23 -17.88
N ASP A 108 -0.27 -13.14 -18.44
CA ASP A 108 0.21 -14.13 -19.42
C ASP A 108 0.59 -13.50 -20.77
N SER A 109 0.03 -12.35 -21.10
CA SER A 109 0.40 -11.61 -22.33
C SER A 109 1.81 -11.01 -22.26
N VAL A 110 2.38 -10.86 -21.06
CA VAL A 110 3.72 -10.36 -20.85
C VAL A 110 4.66 -11.56 -20.74
N SER A 111 5.58 -11.72 -21.68
CA SER A 111 6.49 -12.87 -21.71
C SER A 111 7.71 -12.74 -20.80
N ASP A 112 8.05 -11.52 -20.38
CA ASP A 112 9.21 -11.22 -19.53
C ASP A 112 8.81 -11.17 -18.05
N GLU A 113 9.51 -11.90 -17.20
CA GLU A 113 9.20 -11.96 -15.76
C GLU A 113 9.39 -10.59 -15.07
N THR A 114 10.37 -9.79 -15.49
CA THR A 114 10.54 -8.41 -15.00
C THR A 114 9.35 -7.54 -15.39
N GLY A 115 8.86 -7.72 -16.63
CA GLY A 115 7.67 -7.02 -17.12
C GLY A 115 6.40 -7.38 -16.33
N LYS A 116 6.25 -8.65 -15.93
CA LYS A 116 5.14 -9.09 -15.07
C LYS A 116 5.23 -8.47 -13.68
N GLU A 117 6.42 -8.44 -13.08
CA GLU A 117 6.65 -7.80 -11.78
C GLU A 117 6.35 -6.29 -11.82
N ASP A 118 6.81 -5.59 -12.86
CA ASP A 118 6.56 -4.16 -13.06
C ASP A 118 5.04 -3.89 -13.25
N LEU A 119 4.35 -4.71 -14.03
CA LEU A 119 2.90 -4.63 -14.24
C LEU A 119 2.13 -4.87 -12.93
N LEU A 120 2.52 -5.88 -12.17
CA LEU A 120 1.89 -6.21 -10.89
C LEU A 120 2.07 -5.08 -9.87
N LEU A 121 3.27 -4.48 -9.80
CA LEU A 121 3.54 -3.31 -8.95
C LEU A 121 2.67 -2.12 -9.36
N HIS A 122 2.48 -1.91 -10.66
CA HIS A 122 1.62 -0.85 -11.18
C HIS A 122 0.15 -1.07 -10.79
N LEU A 123 -0.38 -2.29 -10.99
CA LEU A 123 -1.73 -2.65 -10.59
C LEU A 123 -1.96 -2.46 -9.09
N LYS A 124 -1.01 -2.87 -8.26
CA LYS A 124 -1.06 -2.65 -6.81
C LYS A 124 -1.16 -1.16 -6.45
N MET A 125 -0.42 -0.30 -7.14
CA MET A 125 -0.51 1.14 -6.94
C MET A 125 -1.90 1.68 -7.30
N LEU A 126 -2.50 1.20 -8.40
CA LEU A 126 -3.86 1.57 -8.79
C LEU A 126 -4.89 1.11 -7.76
N SER A 127 -4.78 -0.11 -7.22
CA SER A 127 -5.64 -0.60 -6.14
C SER A 127 -5.58 0.32 -4.92
N LEU A 128 -4.37 0.72 -4.51
CA LEU A 128 -4.19 1.62 -3.37
C LEU A 128 -4.80 2.99 -3.64
N GLN A 129 -4.62 3.55 -4.84
CA GLN A 129 -5.21 4.83 -5.22
C GLN A 129 -6.75 4.77 -5.21
N LYS A 130 -7.34 3.65 -5.65
CA LYS A 130 -8.77 3.40 -5.57
C LYS A 130 -9.28 3.40 -4.13
N ILE A 131 -8.59 2.70 -3.22
CA ILE A 131 -8.95 2.71 -1.78
C ILE A 131 -8.88 4.13 -1.20
N VAL A 132 -7.84 4.89 -1.58
CA VAL A 132 -7.66 6.28 -1.13
C VAL A 132 -8.84 7.15 -1.56
N SER A 133 -9.23 7.10 -2.83
CA SER A 133 -10.32 7.92 -3.36
C SER A 133 -11.69 7.52 -2.83
N GLU A 134 -11.97 6.22 -2.70
CA GLU A 134 -13.26 5.69 -2.24
C GLU A 134 -13.51 5.97 -0.75
N ASN A 135 -12.47 5.94 0.08
CA ASN A 135 -12.58 6.11 1.53
C ASN A 135 -12.20 7.51 2.03
N GLY A 136 -11.92 8.46 1.13
CA GLY A 136 -11.63 9.85 1.48
C GLY A 136 -10.30 10.05 2.22
N TYR A 137 -9.30 9.20 1.96
CA TYR A 137 -7.94 9.43 2.42
C TYR A 137 -7.28 10.50 1.55
N ASN A 138 -6.43 11.34 2.15
CA ASN A 138 -5.76 12.43 1.43
C ASN A 138 -4.23 12.24 1.35
N ARG A 139 -3.69 11.23 2.04
CA ARG A 139 -2.27 10.87 2.01
C ARG A 139 -2.11 9.36 1.95
N LEU A 140 -1.24 8.88 1.06
CA LEU A 140 -0.82 7.49 0.97
C LEU A 140 0.63 7.37 1.46
N VAL A 141 0.90 6.47 2.40
CA VAL A 141 2.23 6.20 2.93
C VAL A 141 2.64 4.78 2.53
N LEU A 142 3.80 4.69 1.88
CA LEU A 142 4.39 3.43 1.41
C LEU A 142 5.63 3.06 2.22
N GLY A 143 5.79 1.79 2.54
CA GLY A 143 6.98 1.24 3.19
C GLY A 143 8.13 0.99 2.22
N THR A 144 8.73 2.04 1.65
CA THR A 144 9.94 1.91 0.80
C THR A 144 11.21 2.18 1.60
N CYS A 145 12.18 1.26 1.56
CA CYS A 145 13.51 1.51 2.14
C CYS A 145 14.40 2.32 1.18
N THR A 146 15.36 3.05 1.74
CA THR A 146 16.33 3.86 0.99
C THR A 146 17.10 3.04 -0.05
N SER A 147 17.44 1.79 0.27
CA SER A 147 18.10 0.88 -0.67
C SER A 147 17.24 0.59 -1.90
N ARG A 148 15.92 0.40 -1.74
CA ARG A 148 15.01 0.21 -2.88
C ARG A 148 14.92 1.47 -3.74
N LEU A 149 14.84 2.65 -3.11
CA LEU A 149 14.87 3.92 -3.84
C LEU A 149 16.19 4.08 -4.62
N ALA A 150 17.34 3.78 -4.00
CA ALA A 150 18.63 3.83 -4.66
C ALA A 150 18.70 2.84 -5.84
N SER A 151 18.21 1.60 -5.68
CA SER A 151 18.13 0.63 -6.77
C SER A 151 17.25 1.15 -7.92
N HIS A 152 16.07 1.71 -7.64
CA HIS A 152 15.22 2.29 -8.68
C HIS A 152 15.90 3.43 -9.43
N VAL A 153 16.60 4.33 -8.71
CA VAL A 153 17.36 5.42 -9.32
C VAL A 153 18.48 4.88 -10.20
N LEU A 154 19.26 3.91 -9.72
CA LEU A 154 20.33 3.28 -10.49
C LEU A 154 19.80 2.55 -11.73
N THR A 155 18.71 1.80 -11.60
CA THR A 155 18.09 1.13 -12.75
C THR A 155 17.60 2.14 -13.78
N ALA A 156 17.00 3.24 -13.35
CA ALA A 156 16.57 4.30 -14.26
C ALA A 156 17.75 4.97 -14.97
N THR A 157 18.86 5.26 -14.26
CA THR A 157 20.04 5.88 -14.88
C THR A 157 20.78 4.94 -15.83
N VAL A 158 20.87 3.65 -15.52
CA VAL A 158 21.51 2.66 -16.40
C VAL A 158 20.67 2.43 -17.67
N LYS A 159 19.34 2.34 -17.56
CA LYS A 159 18.45 2.22 -18.73
C LYS A 159 18.59 3.43 -19.67
N VAL A 160 18.74 4.64 -19.12
CA VAL A 160 18.98 5.86 -19.93
C VAL A 160 20.33 5.79 -20.64
N CYS A 161 21.38 5.29 -19.98
CA CYS A 161 22.71 5.18 -20.59
C CYS A 161 22.73 4.16 -21.75
N CYS A 162 22.03 3.02 -21.61
CA CYS A 162 21.91 2.04 -22.69
C CYS A 162 21.10 2.54 -23.89
N LEU A 163 20.11 3.43 -23.69
CA LEU A 163 19.33 4.03 -24.78
C LEU A 163 20.09 5.10 -25.56
N LEU A 164 21.19 5.63 -25.02
CA LEU A 164 22.02 6.68 -25.63
C LEU A 164 23.19 6.15 -26.47
N CYS A 165 23.41 4.83 -26.52
CA CYS A 165 24.39 4.20 -27.40
C CYS A 165 23.67 3.47 -28.54
N PRO A 166 23.46 4.12 -29.70
CA PRO A 166 23.00 3.40 -30.89
C PRO A 166 24.14 2.50 -31.36
N HIS A 167 23.88 1.20 -31.44
CA HIS A 167 24.75 0.24 -32.13
C HIS A 167 24.52 0.31 -33.64
#